data_AF-A3V228-F1
#
_entry.id   AF-A3V228-F1
#
_cell.length_a   1.000
_cell.length_b   1.000
_cell.length_c   1.000
_cell.angle_alpha   90.00
_cell.angle_beta   90.00
_cell.angle_gamma   90.00
#
_symmetry.space_group_name_H-M   'P 1'
#
loop_
_entity.id
_entity.type
_entity.pdbx_description
1 polymer ?
#
loop_
_entity_poly.entity_id
_entity_poly.type
_entity_poly.pdbx_seq_one_letter_code
_entity_poly.pdbx_strand_id
1 'polypeptide(L)'
;MGQSETAPFIEGRQSAMLNKLKLAGLGGVPSAQHARFTKRKSDQQGWTAGVFLKSRANGDRVWLQRIMIDGKRREIELGSFLTLSLAEAREAAQENRKTIAEGGDIFAELRKQHRQDIRDRIRRLSAKLSEPASLRTPQPVLQDEVLTPLPLDVEPPTAPITQTASEESDVAKVRALGPHIDAALSVILDAVPADIDSGYVSQDMLALSTACGVEMLERACRITLEMGDCTLLSIVAILDQDAATTDEADNANIIAHSNIRGAEHFH
;
A
#
# COMPACT_ATOMS: atom_id res chain seq x y z
N MET A 1 94.43 -18.79 -23.72
CA MET A 1 93.93 -17.51 -23.18
C MET A 1 92.54 -17.79 -22.64
N GLY A 2 92.17 -17.75 -21.38
CA GLY A 2 92.80 -17.20 -20.18
C GLY A 2 91.67 -16.72 -19.28
N GLN A 3 91.55 -17.34 -18.11
CA GLN A 3 90.93 -16.82 -16.88
C GLN A 3 89.41 -17.01 -16.64
N SER A 4 89.19 -17.63 -15.47
CA SER A 4 88.03 -17.75 -14.61
C SER A 4 87.57 -16.43 -14.00
N GLU A 5 86.27 -16.29 -13.66
CA GLU A 5 85.78 -15.58 -12.45
C GLU A 5 84.24 -15.70 -12.33
N THR A 6 83.75 -16.43 -11.32
CA THR A 6 83.06 -15.96 -10.08
C THR A 6 81.58 -15.57 -10.21
N ALA A 7 80.75 -16.32 -9.47
CA ALA A 7 79.38 -16.02 -9.01
C ALA A 7 79.37 -14.76 -8.08
N PRO A 8 78.25 -14.22 -7.52
CA PRO A 8 77.00 -14.90 -7.11
C PRO A 8 75.69 -14.06 -7.12
N PHE A 9 74.62 -14.58 -6.49
CA PHE A 9 73.63 -13.85 -5.65
C PHE A 9 72.61 -12.93 -6.37
N ILE A 10 71.34 -12.76 -6.00
CA ILE A 10 70.31 -13.41 -5.19
C ILE A 10 69.00 -12.71 -5.57
N GLU A 11 67.91 -13.47 -5.50
CA GLU A 11 66.60 -13.07 -4.97
C GLU A 11 66.01 -11.69 -5.33
N GLY A 12 64.81 -11.78 -5.89
CA GLY A 12 63.67 -11.34 -5.10
C GLY A 12 63.02 -10.05 -5.53
N ARG A 13 61.69 -10.16 -5.61
CA ARG A 13 60.72 -9.15 -5.15
C ARG A 13 60.72 -7.84 -5.94
N GLN A 14 59.59 -7.26 -6.30
CA GLN A 14 58.17 -7.51 -6.14
C GLN A 14 57.57 -6.24 -6.78
N SER A 15 56.31 -6.34 -7.21
CA SER A 15 55.40 -5.18 -7.21
C SER A 15 55.71 -4.05 -8.18
N ALA A 16 54.91 -4.00 -9.26
CA ALA A 16 54.06 -2.83 -9.48
C ALA A 16 53.00 -3.19 -10.52
N MET A 17 51.81 -3.56 -10.04
CA MET A 17 50.58 -3.28 -10.78
C MET A 17 50.51 -1.77 -11.01
N LEU A 18 50.70 -1.34 -12.26
CA LEU A 18 50.26 -0.03 -12.71
C LEU A 18 49.55 -0.19 -14.06
N ASN A 19 48.29 0.20 -14.01
CA ASN A 19 47.37 0.48 -15.11
C ASN A 19 48.02 0.79 -16.46
N LYS A 20 47.60 0.07 -17.49
CA LYS A 20 47.37 0.67 -18.80
C LYS A 20 45.89 0.52 -19.16
N LEU A 21 45.14 1.58 -18.85
CA LEU A 21 43.98 1.96 -19.64
C LEU A 21 44.43 2.06 -21.10
N LYS A 22 43.77 1.33 -22.00
CA LYS A 22 43.57 1.81 -23.36
C LYS A 22 42.12 1.63 -23.76
N LEU A 23 41.41 2.75 -23.72
CA LEU A 23 40.08 2.98 -24.24
C LEU A 23 40.21 3.33 -25.74
N ALA A 24 39.54 2.55 -26.59
CA ALA A 24 38.96 2.89 -27.91
C ALA A 24 38.61 1.56 -28.60
N GLY A 25 37.39 1.26 -29.07
CA GLY A 25 36.14 1.98 -29.12
C GLY A 25 35.15 1.17 -29.97
N LEU A 26 33.89 1.14 -29.50
CA LEU A 26 32.64 1.08 -30.27
C LEU A 26 32.23 -0.22 -31.00
N GLY A 27 31.37 -0.97 -30.32
CA GLY A 27 30.39 -1.92 -30.87
C GLY A 27 29.55 -2.46 -29.71
N GLY A 28 28.41 -1.80 -29.43
CA GLY A 28 27.64 -1.94 -28.19
C GLY A 28 27.29 -3.37 -27.78
N VAL A 29 27.61 -3.72 -26.54
CA VAL A 29 27.13 -4.94 -25.89
C VAL A 29 25.76 -4.62 -25.27
N PRO A 30 24.66 -5.33 -25.63
CA PRO A 30 23.45 -5.26 -24.83
C PRO A 30 23.71 -6.01 -23.53
N SER A 31 24.18 -5.31 -22.50
CA SER A 31 24.19 -5.84 -21.14
C SER A 31 22.76 -5.79 -20.58
N ALA A 32 21.96 -6.75 -21.04
CA ALA A 32 20.74 -7.16 -20.38
C ALA A 32 20.94 -8.61 -19.93
N GLN A 33 21.90 -8.83 -19.03
CA GLN A 33 21.87 -10.03 -18.20
C GLN A 33 20.77 -9.86 -17.14
N HIS A 34 19.52 -9.81 -17.59
CA HIS A 34 18.44 -10.29 -16.76
C HIS A 34 18.78 -11.73 -16.44
N ALA A 35 18.90 -12.08 -15.16
CA ALA A 35 19.05 -13.45 -14.73
C ALA A 35 17.97 -14.29 -15.41
N ARG A 36 18.34 -15.06 -16.44
CA ARG A 36 17.40 -15.98 -17.09
C ARG A 36 17.10 -17.05 -16.05
N PHE A 37 15.88 -17.05 -15.54
CA PHE A 37 15.37 -18.12 -14.70
C PHE A 37 15.39 -19.41 -15.54
N THR A 38 16.43 -20.23 -15.36
CA THR A 38 16.54 -21.52 -16.03
C THR A 38 15.60 -22.48 -15.32
N LYS A 39 14.50 -22.79 -16.00
CA LYS A 39 13.48 -23.74 -15.55
C LYS A 39 14.15 -25.08 -15.25
N ARG A 40 14.08 -25.56 -14.01
CA ARG A 40 14.71 -26.84 -13.62
C ARG A 40 13.82 -27.98 -14.11
N LYS A 41 14.41 -29.16 -14.39
CA LYS A 41 13.63 -30.34 -14.82
C LYS A 41 12.55 -30.77 -13.81
N SER A 42 12.70 -30.43 -12.53
CA SER A 42 11.66 -30.61 -11.49
C SER A 42 10.37 -29.82 -11.76
N ASP A 43 10.41 -28.81 -12.63
CA ASP A 43 9.28 -27.94 -12.95
C ASP A 43 8.39 -28.52 -14.09
N GLN A 44 8.77 -29.64 -14.71
CA GLN A 44 8.08 -30.21 -15.87
C GLN A 44 7.03 -31.28 -15.54
N GLN A 45 7.07 -31.88 -14.36
CA GLN A 45 6.18 -32.97 -13.96
C GLN A 45 5.22 -32.49 -12.88
N GLY A 46 4.12 -31.83 -13.26
CA GLY A 46 3.04 -31.42 -12.34
C GLY A 46 3.56 -30.66 -11.11
N TRP A 47 3.81 -29.36 -11.26
CA TRP A 47 4.44 -28.49 -10.28
C TRP A 47 3.97 -28.77 -8.83
N THR A 48 4.81 -29.46 -8.07
CA THR A 48 4.55 -29.78 -6.67
C THR A 48 4.84 -28.55 -5.83
N ALA A 49 3.85 -28.09 -5.05
CA ALA A 49 3.99 -26.97 -4.13
C ALA A 49 5.19 -27.20 -3.19
N GLY A 50 6.20 -26.35 -3.31
CA GLY A 50 7.42 -26.40 -2.51
C GLY A 50 7.48 -25.24 -1.53
N VAL A 51 8.05 -25.49 -0.35
CA VAL A 51 8.53 -24.46 0.56
C VAL A 51 9.95 -24.08 0.13
N PHE A 52 10.20 -22.80 -0.05
CA PHE A 52 11.45 -22.23 -0.51
C PHE A 52 11.98 -21.25 0.51
N LEU A 53 13.30 -21.16 0.64
CA LEU A 53 13.94 -20.11 1.43
C LEU A 53 14.35 -18.98 0.49
N LYS A 54 13.87 -17.76 0.74
CA LYS A 54 14.27 -16.56 0.02
C LYS A 54 15.08 -15.65 0.93
N SER A 55 16.27 -15.27 0.47
CA SER A 55 17.07 -14.22 1.12
C SER A 55 16.65 -12.85 0.59
N ARG A 56 16.47 -11.89 1.49
CA ARG A 56 16.19 -10.47 1.20
C ARG A 56 17.49 -9.68 1.13
N ALA A 57 17.44 -8.48 0.53
CA ALA A 57 18.62 -7.63 0.33
C ALA A 57 19.27 -7.18 1.67
N ASN A 58 18.47 -7.11 2.73
CA ASN A 58 18.91 -6.79 4.10
C ASN A 58 19.54 -7.99 4.84
N GLY A 59 19.65 -9.17 4.21
CA GLY A 59 20.21 -10.38 4.81
C GLY A 59 19.20 -11.30 5.51
N ASP A 60 17.95 -10.85 5.69
CA ASP A 60 16.89 -11.68 6.26
C ASP A 60 16.54 -12.85 5.35
N ARG A 61 16.08 -13.94 5.95
CA ARG A 61 15.64 -15.13 5.22
C ARG A 61 14.20 -15.46 5.59
N VAL A 62 13.37 -15.72 4.59
CA VAL A 62 11.93 -15.96 4.75
C VAL A 62 11.54 -17.22 4.01
N TRP A 63 10.68 -18.03 4.64
CA TRP A 63 10.05 -19.18 4.02
C TRP A 63 8.91 -18.72 3.12
N LEU A 64 8.94 -19.17 1.87
CA LEU A 64 7.93 -18.90 0.86
C LEU A 64 7.29 -20.20 0.39
N GLN A 65 5.98 -20.19 0.25
CA GLN A 65 5.25 -21.20 -0.49
C GLN A 65 4.91 -20.64 -1.87
N ARG A 66 5.25 -21.38 -2.92
CA ARG A 66 4.82 -21.04 -4.29
C ARG A 66 3.70 -22.00 -4.69
N ILE A 67 2.53 -21.46 -5.04
CA ILE A 67 1.32 -22.24 -5.35
C ILE A 67 0.53 -21.60 -6.50
N MET A 68 -0.36 -22.38 -7.12
CA MET A 68 -1.34 -21.90 -8.09
C MET A 68 -2.68 -21.68 -7.41
N ILE A 69 -3.24 -20.48 -7.54
CA ILE A 69 -4.57 -20.11 -7.06
C ILE A 69 -5.28 -19.47 -8.25
N ASP A 70 -6.45 -19.98 -8.64
CA ASP A 70 -7.24 -19.51 -9.79
C ASP A 70 -6.45 -19.36 -11.09
N GLY A 71 -5.61 -20.36 -11.40
CA GLY A 71 -4.77 -20.35 -12.60
C GLY A 71 -3.64 -19.33 -12.58
N LYS A 72 -3.45 -18.60 -11.47
CA LYS A 72 -2.37 -17.61 -11.28
C LYS A 72 -1.33 -18.13 -10.29
N ARG A 73 -0.06 -17.95 -10.63
CA ARG A 73 1.06 -18.27 -9.73
C ARG A 73 1.14 -17.21 -8.62
N ARG A 74 1.08 -17.65 -7.37
CA ARG A 74 1.22 -16.81 -6.18
C ARG A 74 2.37 -17.28 -5.30
N GLU A 75 3.00 -16.33 -4.61
CA GLU A 75 3.99 -16.58 -3.56
C GLU A 75 3.40 -16.13 -2.23
N ILE A 76 3.41 -17.02 -1.24
CA ILE A 76 2.88 -16.77 0.10
C ILE A 76 4.08 -16.79 1.05
N GLU A 77 4.25 -15.72 1.82
CA GLU A 77 5.24 -15.73 2.90
C GLU A 77 4.68 -16.51 4.09
N LEU A 78 5.39 -17.56 4.51
CA LEU A 78 5.03 -18.38 5.67
C LEU A 78 5.61 -17.80 6.96
N GLY A 79 6.77 -17.14 6.86
CA GLY A 79 7.38 -16.35 7.92
C GLY A 79 8.91 -16.45 7.95
N SER A 80 9.53 -15.86 8.98
CA SER A 80 10.99 -15.73 9.07
C SER A 80 11.67 -17.06 9.37
N PHE A 81 12.81 -17.30 8.74
CA PHE A 81 13.67 -18.47 8.98
C PHE A 81 14.12 -18.62 10.42
N LEU A 82 14.28 -17.50 11.15
CA LEU A 82 14.75 -17.53 12.53
C LEU A 82 13.65 -17.95 13.51
N THR A 83 12.39 -17.69 13.16
CA THR A 83 11.24 -17.96 14.03
C THR A 83 10.50 -19.23 13.65
N LEU A 84 10.60 -19.66 12.39
CA LEU A 84 9.93 -20.86 11.87
C LEU A 84 10.95 -21.85 11.33
N SER A 85 10.87 -23.07 11.84
CA SER A 85 11.63 -24.21 11.32
C SER A 85 11.10 -24.66 9.95
N LEU A 86 11.92 -25.43 9.22
CA LEU A 86 11.50 -26.01 7.94
C LEU A 86 10.31 -26.99 8.10
N ALA A 87 10.21 -27.68 9.24
CA ALA A 87 9.12 -28.61 9.51
C ALA A 87 7.80 -27.86 9.66
N GLU A 88 7.77 -26.82 10.49
CA GLU A 88 6.61 -25.94 10.68
C GLU A 88 6.22 -25.24 9.38
N ALA A 89 7.20 -24.76 8.60
CA ALA A 89 6.93 -24.16 7.30
C ALA A 89 6.28 -25.15 6.31
N ARG A 90 6.65 -26.44 6.36
CA ARG A 90 6.01 -27.48 5.53
C ARG A 90 4.59 -27.79 5.97
N GLU A 91 4.34 -27.80 7.28
CA GLU A 91 3.01 -27.98 7.86
C GLU A 91 2.09 -26.82 7.46
N ALA A 92 2.53 -25.57 7.66
CA ALA A 92 1.79 -24.38 7.22
C ALA A 92 1.49 -24.39 5.71
N ALA A 93 2.45 -24.83 4.88
CA ALA A 93 2.22 -24.99 3.45
C ALA A 93 1.20 -26.10 3.11
N GLN A 94 1.09 -27.13 3.95
CA GLN A 94 0.08 -28.18 3.81
C GLN A 94 -1.31 -27.70 4.23
N GLU A 95 -1.41 -26.93 5.31
CA GLU A 95 -2.65 -26.29 5.73
C GLU A 95 -3.18 -25.35 4.66
N ASN A 96 -2.34 -24.44 4.14
CA ASN A 96 -2.73 -23.54 3.05
C ASN A 96 -3.27 -24.29 1.83
N ARG A 97 -2.66 -25.44 1.48
CA ARG A 97 -3.16 -26.29 0.39
C ARG A 97 -4.53 -26.88 0.70
N LYS A 98 -4.73 -27.35 1.93
CA LYS A 98 -6.00 -27.91 2.38
C LYS A 98 -7.09 -26.85 2.31
N THR A 99 -6.83 -25.66 2.84
CA THR A 99 -7.75 -24.51 2.78
C THR A 99 -8.12 -24.18 1.33
N ILE A 100 -7.14 -24.07 0.42
CA ILE A 100 -7.40 -23.79 -1.00
C ILE A 100 -8.22 -24.93 -1.65
N ALA A 101 -7.91 -26.19 -1.33
CA ALA A 101 -8.64 -27.35 -1.87
C ALA A 101 -10.09 -27.42 -1.38
N GLU A 102 -10.34 -26.93 -0.16
CA GLU A 102 -11.68 -26.77 0.43
C GLU A 102 -12.41 -25.52 -0.09
N GLY A 103 -11.77 -24.72 -0.95
CA GLY A 103 -12.34 -23.48 -1.51
C GLY A 103 -12.24 -22.27 -0.57
N GLY A 104 -11.43 -22.35 0.49
CA GLY A 104 -11.18 -21.24 1.39
C GLY A 104 -10.11 -20.27 0.88
N ASP A 105 -10.21 -18.99 1.28
CA ASP A 105 -9.21 -17.98 0.96
C ASP A 105 -8.17 -17.81 2.07
N ILE A 106 -6.92 -18.14 1.75
CA ILE A 106 -5.74 -17.96 2.62
C ILE A 106 -5.32 -16.49 2.80
N PHE A 107 -5.75 -15.58 1.92
CA PHE A 107 -5.45 -14.15 2.01
C PHE A 107 -6.53 -13.36 2.74
N ALA A 108 -7.60 -14.01 3.23
CA ALA A 108 -8.74 -13.33 3.85
C ALA A 108 -8.33 -12.41 5.01
N GLU A 109 -7.44 -12.87 5.88
CA GLU A 109 -6.95 -12.09 7.03
C GLU A 109 -6.07 -10.92 6.58
N LEU A 110 -5.18 -11.13 5.60
CA LEU A 110 -4.37 -10.05 5.03
C LEU A 110 -5.26 -8.97 4.39
N ARG A 111 -6.30 -9.38 3.64
CA ARG A 111 -7.28 -8.46 3.05
C ARG A 111 -8.04 -7.69 4.14
N LYS A 112 -8.42 -8.36 5.23
CA LYS A 112 -9.10 -7.74 6.37
C LYS A 112 -8.21 -6.70 7.05
N GLN A 113 -6.94 -7.02 7.31
CA GLN A 113 -5.97 -6.09 7.88
C GLN A 113 -5.75 -4.89 6.97
N HIS A 114 -5.62 -5.12 5.67
CA HIS A 114 -5.50 -4.06 4.68
C HIS A 114 -6.70 -3.12 4.66
N ARG A 115 -7.93 -3.67 4.68
CA ARG A 115 -9.16 -2.87 4.78
C ARG A 115 -9.20 -2.07 6.08
N GLN A 116 -8.77 -2.67 7.19
CA GLN A 116 -8.74 -1.97 8.47
C GLN A 116 -7.74 -0.81 8.46
N ASP A 117 -6.55 -0.99 7.89
CA ASP A 117 -5.57 0.09 7.73
C ASP A 117 -6.12 1.24 6.87
N ILE A 118 -6.77 0.92 5.74
CA ILE A 118 -7.45 1.93 4.89
C ILE A 118 -8.45 2.72 5.73
N ARG A 119 -9.33 2.04 6.47
CA ARG A 119 -10.33 2.70 7.33
C ARG A 119 -9.69 3.59 8.40
N ASP A 120 -8.60 3.14 8.99
CA ASP A 120 -7.88 3.92 9.99
C ASP A 120 -7.21 5.15 9.38
N ARG A 121 -6.71 5.06 8.14
CA ARG A 121 -6.20 6.20 7.35
C ARG A 121 -7.32 7.20 7.03
N ILE A 122 -8.48 6.74 6.58
CA ILE A 122 -9.65 7.60 6.34
C ILE A 122 -10.04 8.35 7.61
N ARG A 123 -10.07 7.67 8.76
CA ARG A 123 -10.36 8.31 10.06
C ARG A 123 -9.34 9.40 10.38
N ARG A 124 -8.05 9.14 10.16
CA ARG A 124 -6.98 10.14 10.38
C ARG A 124 -7.11 11.33 9.45
N LEU A 125 -7.40 11.11 8.17
CA LEU A 125 -7.64 12.18 7.19
C LEU A 125 -8.81 13.07 7.62
N SER A 126 -9.93 12.46 8.01
CA SER A 126 -11.10 13.20 8.49
C SER A 126 -10.78 14.03 9.73
N ALA A 127 -10.04 13.48 10.70
CA ALA A 127 -9.64 14.21 11.90
C ALA A 127 -8.75 15.42 11.57
N LYS A 128 -7.73 15.24 10.72
CA LYS A 128 -6.82 16.31 10.30
C LYS A 128 -7.54 17.45 9.57
N LEU A 129 -8.41 17.11 8.62
CA LEU A 129 -9.12 18.12 7.81
C LEU A 129 -10.26 18.80 8.59
N SER A 130 -10.73 18.20 9.68
CA SER A 130 -11.69 18.83 10.60
C SER A 130 -11.04 19.75 11.64
N GLU A 131 -9.70 19.78 11.76
CA GLU A 131 -8.94 20.58 12.73
C GLU A 131 -8.67 22.06 12.35
N PRO A 132 -9.60 22.81 11.73
CA PRO A 132 -9.61 24.28 11.89
C PRO A 132 -10.87 24.83 12.57
N ALA A 133 -11.61 24.03 13.35
CA ALA A 133 -12.86 24.47 14.00
C ALA A 133 -12.75 24.85 15.50
N SER A 134 -11.58 24.78 16.14
CA SER A 134 -11.48 24.96 17.61
C SER A 134 -11.30 26.42 18.09
N LEU A 135 -11.46 27.42 17.22
CA LEU A 135 -11.70 28.82 17.61
C LEU A 135 -13.09 29.29 17.14
N ARG A 136 -14.12 28.46 17.31
CA ARG A 136 -15.51 28.95 17.34
C ARG A 136 -15.94 29.10 18.79
N THR A 137 -15.94 30.35 19.24
CA THR A 137 -16.55 30.84 20.47
C THR A 137 -17.94 30.20 20.65
N PRO A 138 -18.28 29.64 21.83
CA PRO A 138 -19.67 29.29 22.10
C PRO A 138 -20.48 30.59 22.16
N GLN A 139 -21.45 30.76 21.25
CA GLN A 139 -22.48 31.76 21.46
C GLN A 139 -23.38 31.29 22.61
N PRO A 140 -23.69 32.14 23.61
CA PRO A 140 -24.69 31.82 24.61
C PRO A 140 -26.06 32.05 23.97
N VAL A 141 -26.72 30.98 23.54
CA VAL A 141 -28.16 31.02 23.31
C VAL A 141 -28.82 30.77 24.66
N LEU A 142 -29.43 31.83 25.20
CA LEU A 142 -30.25 31.77 26.40
C LEU A 142 -31.39 30.77 26.18
N GLN A 143 -31.45 29.79 27.06
CA GLN A 143 -32.54 28.84 27.20
C GLN A 143 -33.71 29.54 27.86
N ASP A 144 -34.91 29.42 27.30
CA ASP A 144 -36.14 29.43 28.09
C ASP A 144 -36.86 28.09 27.85
N GLU A 145 -36.89 27.28 28.91
CA GLU A 145 -37.68 26.07 29.05
C GLU A 145 -39.18 26.36 28.92
N VAL A 146 -39.92 25.47 28.26
CA VAL A 146 -41.22 25.03 28.79
C VAL A 146 -41.37 23.52 28.54
N LEU A 147 -41.38 22.76 29.64
CA LEU A 147 -41.79 21.36 29.76
C LEU A 147 -43.31 21.20 29.55
N THR A 148 -43.75 20.10 28.94
CA THR A 148 -44.97 19.36 29.35
C THR A 148 -45.04 17.96 28.69
N PRO A 149 -45.66 16.94 29.34
CA PRO A 149 -45.43 15.51 29.03
C PRO A 149 -46.58 14.79 28.28
N LEU A 150 -46.19 13.76 27.48
CA LEU A 150 -46.81 12.45 27.07
C LEU A 150 -48.37 12.26 27.09
N PRO A 151 -49.01 11.43 26.19
CA PRO A 151 -48.65 10.00 25.96
C PRO A 151 -49.00 9.29 24.60
N LEU A 152 -48.27 8.17 24.36
CA LEU A 152 -48.61 6.84 23.78
C LEU A 152 -49.37 6.65 22.45
N ASP A 153 -48.79 5.84 21.54
CA ASP A 153 -49.36 4.61 20.88
C ASP A 153 -48.33 4.08 19.83
N VAL A 154 -47.61 2.97 20.04
CA VAL A 154 -47.88 1.54 19.72
C VAL A 154 -48.07 1.21 18.22
N GLU A 155 -47.02 0.69 17.57
CA GLU A 155 -46.95 -0.63 16.87
C GLU A 155 -45.64 -0.73 16.04
N PRO A 156 -44.93 -1.88 16.03
CA PRO A 156 -43.76 -2.13 15.18
C PRO A 156 -44.18 -2.70 13.81
N PRO A 157 -43.27 -2.74 12.83
CA PRO A 157 -43.13 -4.03 12.16
C PRO A 157 -41.69 -4.47 11.99
N THR A 158 -41.46 -5.66 12.53
CA THR A 158 -40.62 -6.75 12.07
C THR A 158 -40.58 -6.83 10.53
N ALA A 159 -39.38 -6.91 9.94
CA ALA A 159 -38.94 -7.85 8.88
C ALA A 159 -37.66 -7.29 8.18
N PRO A 160 -37.00 -8.02 7.27
CA PRO A 160 -35.71 -8.64 7.51
C PRO A 160 -34.55 -7.89 6.83
N ILE A 161 -33.37 -8.17 7.35
CA ILE A 161 -32.05 -7.86 6.81
C ILE A 161 -32.05 -8.08 5.28
N THR A 162 -32.02 -6.99 4.51
CA THR A 162 -31.77 -7.01 3.07
C THR A 162 -30.56 -6.12 2.82
N GLN A 163 -29.35 -6.69 2.94
CA GLN A 163 -28.09 -5.96 2.73
C GLN A 163 -27.89 -5.52 1.27
N THR A 164 -28.61 -6.12 0.32
CA THR A 164 -28.50 -5.82 -1.12
C THR A 164 -29.07 -4.45 -1.52
N ALA A 165 -30.07 -3.92 -0.81
CA ALA A 165 -30.67 -2.63 -1.17
C ALA A 165 -29.82 -1.42 -0.74
N SER A 166 -29.01 -1.56 0.32
CA SER A 166 -28.13 -0.48 0.80
C SER A 166 -26.91 -0.31 -0.10
N GLU A 167 -26.32 -1.41 -0.55
CA GLU A 167 -25.12 -1.43 -1.39
C GLU A 167 -25.37 -0.81 -2.77
N GLU A 168 -26.49 -1.14 -3.40
CA GLU A 168 -26.86 -0.58 -4.72
C GLU A 168 -27.16 0.93 -4.62
N SER A 169 -27.75 1.37 -3.51
CA SER A 169 -27.93 2.79 -3.18
C SER A 169 -26.57 3.50 -3.00
N ASP A 170 -25.61 2.89 -2.31
CA ASP A 170 -24.33 3.53 -2.01
C ASP A 170 -23.42 3.60 -3.24
N VAL A 171 -23.42 2.56 -4.08
CA VAL A 171 -22.76 2.60 -5.39
C VAL A 171 -23.31 3.73 -6.24
N ALA A 172 -24.64 3.88 -6.32
CA ALA A 172 -25.27 4.97 -7.08
C ALA A 172 -24.86 6.37 -6.56
N LYS A 173 -24.75 6.54 -5.25
CA LYS A 173 -24.27 7.80 -4.65
C LYS A 173 -22.83 8.11 -5.06
N VAL A 174 -21.93 7.12 -5.03
CA VAL A 174 -20.53 7.30 -5.42
C VAL A 174 -20.43 7.68 -6.91
N ARG A 175 -21.19 7.01 -7.78
CA ARG A 175 -21.20 7.32 -9.22
C ARG A 175 -21.66 8.76 -9.51
N ALA A 176 -22.52 9.32 -8.67
CA ALA A 176 -23.00 10.70 -8.81
C ALA A 176 -21.97 11.77 -8.38
N LEU A 177 -20.87 11.40 -7.72
CA LEU A 177 -19.88 12.36 -7.21
C LEU A 177 -19.00 12.95 -8.31
N GLY A 178 -18.63 12.17 -9.33
CA GLY A 178 -17.75 12.64 -10.39
C GLY A 178 -17.32 11.55 -11.38
N PRO A 179 -16.88 11.93 -12.60
CA PRO A 179 -16.53 10.98 -13.66
C PRO A 179 -15.28 10.15 -13.35
N HIS A 180 -14.25 10.72 -12.72
CA HIS A 180 -13.05 9.95 -12.36
C HIS A 180 -13.31 9.08 -11.13
N ILE A 181 -14.14 9.53 -10.19
CA ILE A 181 -14.62 8.70 -9.08
C ILE A 181 -15.41 7.49 -9.58
N ASP A 182 -16.33 7.66 -10.53
CA ASP A 182 -17.09 6.55 -11.13
C ASP A 182 -16.17 5.56 -11.89
N ALA A 183 -15.23 6.10 -12.67
CA ALA A 183 -14.25 5.28 -13.38
C ALA A 183 -13.37 4.49 -12.39
N ALA A 184 -12.88 5.12 -11.32
CA ALA A 184 -12.10 4.46 -10.28
C ALA A 184 -12.91 3.40 -9.55
N LEU A 185 -14.16 3.69 -9.19
CA LEU A 185 -15.08 2.73 -8.57
C LEU A 185 -15.24 1.48 -9.45
N SER A 186 -15.48 1.67 -10.75
CA SER A 186 -15.66 0.56 -11.69
C SER A 186 -14.41 -0.31 -11.79
N VAL A 187 -13.23 0.31 -11.91
CA VAL A 187 -11.94 -0.41 -11.96
C VAL A 187 -11.69 -1.20 -10.66
N ILE A 188 -12.00 -0.62 -9.51
CA ILE A 188 -11.78 -1.28 -8.22
C ILE A 188 -12.76 -2.45 -8.04
N LEU A 189 -14.04 -2.26 -8.38
CA LEU A 189 -15.05 -3.32 -8.28
C LEU A 189 -14.74 -4.50 -9.22
N ASP A 190 -14.29 -4.23 -10.46
CA ASP A 190 -13.87 -5.27 -11.41
C ASP A 190 -12.64 -6.07 -10.92
N ALA A 191 -11.81 -5.46 -10.05
CA ALA A 191 -10.67 -6.12 -9.45
C ALA A 191 -11.02 -6.99 -8.23
N VAL A 192 -12.21 -6.82 -7.63
CA VAL A 192 -12.67 -7.63 -6.51
C VAL A 192 -13.19 -8.98 -7.02
N PRO A 193 -12.67 -10.11 -6.52
CA PRO A 193 -13.20 -11.44 -6.88
C PRO A 193 -14.67 -11.59 -6.46
N ALA A 194 -15.48 -12.26 -7.29
CA ALA A 194 -16.93 -12.35 -7.13
C ALA A 194 -17.41 -13.11 -5.87
N ASP A 195 -16.53 -13.87 -5.23
CA ASP A 195 -16.77 -14.59 -3.97
C ASP A 195 -16.69 -13.69 -2.73
N ILE A 196 -16.30 -12.43 -2.90
CA ILE A 196 -16.05 -11.48 -1.81
C ILE A 196 -17.08 -10.36 -1.85
N ASP A 197 -17.61 -10.01 -0.68
CA ASP A 197 -18.42 -8.80 -0.48
C ASP A 197 -17.62 -7.53 -0.89
N SER A 198 -18.11 -6.84 -1.92
CA SER A 198 -17.53 -5.61 -2.47
C SER A 198 -18.15 -4.33 -1.89
N GLY A 199 -19.14 -4.43 -1.00
CA GLY A 199 -19.87 -3.29 -0.44
C GLY A 199 -18.98 -2.32 0.35
N TYR A 200 -17.84 -2.78 0.86
CA TYR A 200 -16.86 -1.92 1.51
C TYR A 200 -16.28 -0.84 0.57
N VAL A 201 -16.20 -1.11 -0.75
CA VAL A 201 -15.58 -0.18 -1.70
C VAL A 201 -16.40 1.10 -1.81
N SER A 202 -17.72 1.00 -1.99
CA SER A 202 -18.60 2.17 -2.07
C SER A 202 -18.66 2.90 -0.73
N GLN A 203 -18.70 2.18 0.39
CA GLN A 203 -18.68 2.77 1.74
C GLN A 203 -17.40 3.57 2.01
N ASP A 204 -16.23 3.01 1.70
CA ASP A 204 -14.94 3.68 1.92
C ASP A 204 -14.78 4.89 0.98
N MET A 205 -15.26 4.81 -0.27
CA MET A 205 -15.27 5.94 -1.21
C MET A 205 -16.19 7.08 -0.74
N LEU A 206 -17.37 6.76 -0.21
CA LEU A 206 -18.25 7.77 0.40
C LEU A 206 -17.59 8.39 1.63
N ALA A 207 -17.00 7.58 2.52
CA ALA A 207 -16.30 8.08 3.70
C ALA A 207 -15.15 9.02 3.32
N LEU A 208 -14.39 8.70 2.27
CA LEU A 208 -13.36 9.58 1.72
C LEU A 208 -13.94 10.89 1.21
N SER A 209 -15.03 10.84 0.44
CA SER A 209 -15.69 12.06 -0.07
C SER A 209 -16.16 12.98 1.06
N THR A 210 -16.63 12.40 2.17
CA THR A 210 -17.03 13.18 3.35
C THR A 210 -15.83 13.72 4.14
N ALA A 211 -14.69 13.04 4.11
CA ALA A 211 -13.50 13.41 4.86
C ALA A 211 -12.70 14.53 4.18
N CYS A 212 -12.47 14.45 2.87
CA CYS A 212 -11.62 15.40 2.13
C CYS A 212 -12.36 16.27 1.11
N GLY A 213 -13.66 16.03 0.92
CA GLY A 213 -14.44 16.70 -0.11
C GLY A 213 -14.29 16.06 -1.49
N VAL A 214 -15.27 16.31 -2.36
CA VAL A 214 -15.39 15.66 -3.67
C VAL A 214 -14.25 16.07 -4.61
N GLU A 215 -13.84 17.35 -4.61
CA GLU A 215 -12.79 17.86 -5.50
C GLU A 215 -11.42 17.20 -5.27
N MET A 216 -11.03 17.04 -3.99
CA MET A 216 -9.76 16.43 -3.63
C MET A 216 -9.76 14.93 -3.99
N LEU A 217 -10.88 14.25 -3.73
CA LEU A 217 -11.08 12.85 -4.10
C LEU A 217 -11.06 12.66 -5.62
N GLU A 218 -11.77 13.48 -6.39
CA GLU A 218 -11.82 13.43 -7.85
C GLU A 218 -10.43 13.60 -8.47
N ARG A 219 -9.62 14.53 -7.94
CA ARG A 219 -8.22 14.70 -8.35
C ARG A 219 -7.38 13.46 -8.04
N ALA A 220 -7.51 12.89 -6.84
CA ALA A 220 -6.75 11.70 -6.46
C ALA A 220 -7.11 10.49 -7.35
N CYS A 221 -8.40 10.26 -7.59
CA CYS A 221 -8.88 9.23 -8.51
C CYS A 221 -8.29 9.41 -9.92
N ARG A 222 -8.32 10.63 -10.47
CA ARG A 222 -7.70 10.93 -11.76
C ARG A 222 -6.22 10.56 -11.82
N ILE A 223 -5.43 10.95 -10.82
CA ILE A 223 -3.98 10.64 -10.78
C ILE A 223 -3.75 9.12 -10.71
N THR A 224 -4.50 8.40 -9.88
CA THR A 224 -4.34 6.93 -9.80
C THR A 224 -4.71 6.20 -11.10
N LEU A 225 -5.73 6.69 -11.80
CA LEU A 225 -6.14 6.16 -13.11
C LEU A 225 -5.07 6.43 -14.17
N GLU A 226 -4.50 7.64 -14.20
CA GLU A 226 -3.40 8.01 -15.10
C GLU A 226 -2.13 7.17 -14.84
N MET A 227 -1.85 6.83 -13.58
CA MET A 227 -0.73 5.98 -13.19
C MET A 227 -0.94 4.49 -13.51
N GLY A 228 -2.19 4.05 -13.74
CA GLY A 228 -2.55 2.65 -14.00
C GLY A 228 -2.67 1.76 -12.77
N ASP A 229 -2.40 2.30 -11.57
CA ASP A 229 -2.50 1.61 -10.28
C ASP A 229 -3.69 2.16 -9.48
N CYS A 230 -4.91 1.94 -9.97
CA CYS A 230 -6.14 2.43 -9.33
C CYS A 230 -6.66 1.44 -8.28
N THR A 231 -6.35 1.72 -7.01
CA THR A 231 -6.79 0.94 -5.83
C THR A 231 -7.19 1.89 -4.72
N LEU A 232 -8.01 1.43 -3.75
CA LEU A 232 -8.31 2.24 -2.55
C LEU A 232 -7.03 2.68 -1.84
N LEU A 233 -6.01 1.82 -1.77
CA LEU A 233 -4.75 2.16 -1.11
C LEU A 233 -4.00 3.29 -1.81
N SER A 234 -3.92 3.25 -3.15
CA SER A 234 -3.24 4.29 -3.92
C SER A 234 -3.99 5.62 -3.86
N ILE A 235 -5.32 5.61 -3.88
CA ILE A 235 -6.14 6.82 -3.70
C ILE A 235 -5.87 7.45 -2.34
N VAL A 236 -5.95 6.67 -1.25
CA VAL A 236 -5.68 7.17 0.11
C VAL A 236 -4.23 7.65 0.25
N ALA A 237 -3.28 7.03 -0.44
CA ALA A 237 -1.87 7.47 -0.43
C ALA A 237 -1.66 8.84 -1.07
N ILE A 238 -2.41 9.18 -2.12
CA ILE A 238 -2.38 10.52 -2.70
C ILE A 238 -3.03 11.53 -1.75
N LEU A 239 -4.18 11.18 -1.17
CA LEU A 239 -4.89 12.06 -0.23
C LEU A 239 -4.08 12.36 1.04
N ASP A 240 -3.35 11.37 1.57
CA ASP A 240 -2.45 11.57 2.70
C ASP A 240 -1.30 12.54 2.38
N GLN A 241 -0.77 12.50 1.15
CA GLN A 241 0.25 13.44 0.68
C GLN A 241 -0.32 14.85 0.53
N ASP A 242 -1.51 14.97 -0.04
CA ASP A 242 -2.18 16.26 -0.25
C ASP A 242 -2.51 16.95 1.08
N ALA A 243 -2.98 16.19 2.07
CA ALA A 243 -3.21 16.71 3.42
C ALA A 243 -1.91 17.24 4.05
N ALA A 244 -0.78 16.54 3.88
CA ALA A 244 0.51 16.99 4.39
C ALA A 244 1.02 18.27 3.69
N THR A 245 0.78 18.42 2.38
CA THR A 245 1.16 19.65 1.65
C THR A 245 0.35 20.87 2.08
N THR A 246 -0.89 20.66 2.52
CA THR A 246 -1.75 21.75 3.02
C THR A 246 -1.22 22.29 4.35
N ASP A 247 -0.78 21.40 5.25
CA ASP A 247 -0.16 21.78 6.54
C ASP A 247 1.11 22.62 6.34
N GLU A 248 1.97 22.28 5.37
CA GLU A 248 3.19 23.04 5.07
C GLU A 248 2.88 24.44 4.50
N ALA A 249 1.90 24.53 3.60
CA ALA A 249 1.49 25.79 3.00
C ALA A 249 0.84 26.73 4.04
N ASP A 250 -0.05 26.20 4.88
CA ASP A 250 -0.70 26.97 5.94
C ASP A 250 0.29 27.42 7.01
N ASN A 251 1.23 26.56 7.42
CA ASN A 251 2.30 26.92 8.35
C ASN A 251 3.23 28.01 7.77
N ALA A 252 3.63 27.87 6.50
CA ALA A 252 4.44 28.89 5.82
C ALA A 252 3.70 30.24 5.74
N ASN A 253 2.39 30.22 5.50
CA ASN A 253 1.57 31.43 5.43
C ASN A 253 1.40 32.09 6.82
N ILE A 254 1.24 31.32 7.90
CA ILE A 254 1.21 31.81 9.28
C ILE A 254 2.52 32.51 9.65
N ILE A 255 3.67 31.91 9.29
CA ILE A 255 5.00 32.51 9.55
C ILE A 255 5.18 33.81 8.75
N ALA A 256 4.72 33.85 7.50
CA ALA A 256 4.79 35.04 6.65
C ALA A 256 3.94 36.21 7.21
N HIS A 257 2.73 35.94 7.68
CA HIS A 257 1.86 36.96 8.29
C HIS A 257 2.35 37.43 9.67
N SER A 258 3.10 36.59 10.40
CA SER A 258 3.64 36.94 11.72
C SER A 258 4.83 37.92 11.66
N ASN A 259 5.48 38.07 10.50
CA ASN A 259 6.64 38.95 10.31
C ASN A 259 6.30 40.39 9.85
N ILE A 260 5.02 40.76 9.78
CA ILE A 260 4.56 42.07 9.26
C ILE A 260 4.21 43.08 10.38
N ARG A 261 4.47 42.79 11.67
CA ARG A 261 4.37 43.81 12.74
C ARG A 261 5.64 44.68 12.82
N GLY A 262 5.65 45.72 11.98
CA GLY A 262 6.22 47.07 12.13
C GLY A 262 7.48 47.30 12.96
N ALA A 263 8.53 47.81 12.30
CA ALA A 263 9.69 48.47 12.88
C ALA A 263 9.38 49.90 13.39
N GLU A 264 8.33 50.06 14.20
CA GLU A 264 7.82 51.39 14.63
C GLU A 264 7.82 51.56 16.16
N HIS A 265 8.74 50.93 16.89
CA HIS A 265 8.96 51.18 18.33
C HIS A 265 10.47 51.16 18.66
N PHE A 266 11.17 52.21 18.27
CA PHE A 266 12.40 52.65 18.93
C PHE A 266 12.31 54.16 19.11
N HIS A 267 11.87 54.58 20.30
CA HIS A 267 12.08 55.93 20.84
C HIS A 267 12.35 55.83 22.33
#